data_AF-A0A553HIW7-F1
#
_entry.id   AF-A0A553HIW7-F1
#
_cell.length_a   1.000
_cell.length_b   1.000
_cell.length_c   1.000
_cell.angle_alpha   90.00
_cell.angle_beta   90.00
_cell.angle_gamma   90.00
#
_symmetry.space_group_name_H-M   'P 1'
#
loop_
_entity.id
_entity.type
_entity.pdbx_description
1 polymer ?
#
loop_
_entity_poly.entity_id
_entity_poly.type
_entity_poly.pdbx_seq_one_letter_code
_entity_poly.pdbx_strand_id
1 'polypeptide(L)'
;MPPPRDLPRVLRTLCPARPHVLSPARNAFLSMTTFAPSRRCIATTAAAPNNAAPSTPKRKPLTKEQRDFLSSALRVNQTGELAATLIYTAQTPPLVNAHPHLRPLMAHMYEQEAGHLRTFNSLITKHRVRPTALYPLWSVAATALGWSTALMGREAAMACTEAVETEIGEHYNNQIRTLLEMFEQWEAEGYEVGDEFRDLIGTLRRIRDEELEHLDHAVEHDAKEARPYWLLTSIIRAGCRGAIWTSERV
;
A
#
# COMPACT_ATOMS: atom_id res chain seq x y z
N MET A 1 -44.25 -26.97 -17.59
CA MET A 1 -42.99 -27.31 -18.27
C MET A 1 -42.83 -26.43 -19.51
N PRO A 2 -41.92 -25.45 -19.52
CA PRO A 2 -41.48 -24.80 -20.75
C PRO A 2 -40.35 -25.63 -21.43
N PRO A 3 -40.20 -25.56 -22.78
CA PRO A 3 -39.24 -26.38 -23.55
C PRO A 3 -37.78 -25.88 -23.42
N PRO A 4 -36.79 -26.72 -23.75
CA PRO A 4 -35.37 -26.41 -23.54
C PRO A 4 -34.85 -25.38 -24.56
N ARG A 5 -33.97 -24.49 -24.08
CA ARG A 5 -33.23 -23.52 -24.89
C ARG A 5 -31.94 -24.15 -25.40
N ASP A 6 -31.77 -24.19 -26.71
CA ASP A 6 -30.56 -24.62 -27.40
C ASP A 6 -29.39 -23.63 -27.18
N LEU A 7 -28.22 -24.17 -26.83
CA LEU A 7 -26.94 -23.45 -26.73
C LEU A 7 -26.25 -23.43 -28.11
N PRO A 8 -25.63 -22.30 -28.55
CA PRO A 8 -24.86 -22.28 -29.77
C PRO A 8 -23.43 -22.83 -29.58
N ARG A 9 -23.02 -23.64 -30.57
CA ARG A 9 -21.69 -24.22 -30.79
C ARG A 9 -20.58 -23.16 -30.82
N VAL A 10 -19.52 -23.44 -30.06
CA VAL A 10 -18.20 -22.79 -30.15
C VAL A 10 -17.53 -23.13 -31.48
N LEU A 11 -17.21 -22.13 -32.30
CA LEU A 11 -16.36 -22.27 -33.48
C LEU A 11 -14.90 -21.99 -33.11
N ARG A 12 -14.03 -22.96 -33.39
CA ARG A 12 -12.57 -22.85 -33.41
C ARG A 12 -12.11 -22.14 -34.69
N THR A 13 -11.19 -21.19 -34.57
CA THR A 13 -10.27 -20.75 -35.66
C THR A 13 -9.13 -19.96 -35.01
N LEU A 14 -7.94 -20.56 -34.87
CA LEU A 14 -6.79 -20.48 -35.78
C LEU A 14 -6.02 -19.14 -35.70
N CYS A 15 -4.83 -19.24 -35.12
CA CYS A 15 -3.73 -18.28 -35.10
C CYS A 15 -3.17 -18.06 -36.52
N PRO A 16 -2.59 -16.87 -36.83
CA PRO A 16 -1.22 -16.92 -37.34
C PRO A 16 -0.29 -15.78 -36.86
N ALA A 17 0.93 -16.22 -36.54
CA ALA A 17 2.26 -15.71 -36.91
C ALA A 17 2.61 -14.19 -36.87
N ARG A 18 3.67 -13.91 -36.10
CA ARG A 18 4.53 -12.72 -36.12
C ARG A 18 5.27 -12.57 -37.46
N PRO A 19 5.57 -11.35 -37.93
CA PRO A 19 6.66 -11.11 -38.85
C PRO A 19 7.93 -10.64 -38.13
N HIS A 20 9.03 -11.08 -38.71
CA HIS A 20 10.42 -10.89 -38.32
C HIS A 20 10.95 -9.47 -38.53
N VAL A 21 11.92 -9.15 -37.67
CA VAL A 21 12.88 -8.05 -37.76
C VAL A 21 13.71 -8.17 -39.05
N LEU A 22 13.82 -7.07 -39.79
CA LEU A 22 14.87 -6.87 -40.80
C LEU A 22 15.46 -5.46 -40.67
N SER A 23 16.72 -5.40 -40.27
CA SER A 23 17.62 -4.27 -40.47
C SER A 23 18.40 -4.52 -41.76
N PRO A 24 18.72 -3.48 -42.54
CA PRO A 24 20.08 -3.46 -43.06
C PRO A 24 20.73 -2.07 -43.15
N ALA A 25 22.06 -2.15 -43.04
CA ALA A 25 23.08 -1.44 -43.81
C ALA A 25 23.34 0.05 -43.53
N ARG A 26 24.48 0.25 -42.87
CA ARG A 26 25.40 1.37 -43.04
C ARG A 26 25.75 1.53 -44.52
N ASN A 27 25.67 2.75 -45.03
CA ASN A 27 26.51 3.20 -46.14
C ASN A 27 27.03 4.61 -45.82
N ALA A 28 28.34 4.69 -45.66
CA ALA A 28 29.09 5.92 -45.79
C ALA A 28 29.08 6.34 -47.27
N PHE A 29 28.95 7.63 -47.60
CA PHE A 29 29.66 8.21 -48.75
C PHE A 29 29.67 9.75 -48.67
N LEU A 30 30.89 10.24 -48.91
CA LEU A 30 31.43 11.56 -49.21
C LEU A 30 30.64 12.87 -49.06
N SER A 31 31.28 13.74 -48.29
CA SER A 31 31.49 15.18 -48.48
C SER A 31 31.42 15.69 -49.93
N MET A 32 30.54 16.66 -50.17
CA MET A 32 30.73 17.70 -51.18
C MET A 32 30.28 19.05 -50.62
N THR A 33 31.25 19.95 -50.54
CA THR A 33 31.14 21.37 -50.24
C THR A 33 30.40 22.11 -51.35
N THR A 34 29.33 22.83 -51.00
CA THR A 34 28.76 23.87 -51.85
C THR A 34 28.63 25.18 -51.06
N PHE A 35 29.30 26.21 -51.59
CA PHE A 35 29.28 27.59 -51.13
C PHE A 35 27.99 28.27 -51.62
N ALA A 36 27.28 28.98 -50.74
CA ALA A 36 26.18 29.87 -51.11
C ALA A 36 26.03 31.02 -50.08
N PRO A 37 25.46 32.18 -50.47
CA PRO A 37 26.00 33.48 -50.09
C PRO A 37 25.42 34.08 -48.80
N SER A 38 26.26 34.91 -48.18
CA SER A 38 25.99 35.78 -47.04
C SER A 38 24.78 36.71 -47.26
N ARG A 39 23.65 36.40 -46.63
CA ARG A 39 22.59 37.38 -46.35
C ARG A 39 22.91 38.10 -45.04
N ARG A 40 23.16 39.41 -45.12
CA ARG A 40 23.17 40.32 -43.96
C ARG A 40 21.78 40.37 -43.35
N CYS A 41 21.59 39.74 -42.20
CA CYS A 41 20.44 39.96 -41.34
C CYS A 41 20.68 41.26 -40.55
N ILE A 42 19.72 42.17 -40.63
CA ILE A 42 19.66 43.39 -39.82
C ILE A 42 19.36 42.94 -38.38
N ALA A 43 20.26 43.29 -37.46
CA ALA A 43 20.10 43.01 -36.04
C ALA A 43 19.02 43.92 -35.46
N THR A 44 17.82 43.40 -35.27
CA THR A 44 16.83 43.98 -34.36
C THR A 44 17.17 43.44 -32.97
N THR A 45 17.59 44.31 -32.06
CA THR A 45 17.76 44.00 -30.64
C THR A 45 16.40 43.68 -30.02
N ALA A 46 16.00 42.42 -30.06
CA ALA A 46 14.93 41.90 -29.22
C ALA A 46 15.47 41.82 -27.79
N ALA A 47 14.84 42.57 -26.88
CA ALA A 47 15.11 42.45 -25.45
C ALA A 47 14.88 40.99 -25.03
N ALA A 48 15.91 40.38 -24.45
CA ALA A 48 15.82 39.02 -23.92
C ALA A 48 14.72 38.97 -22.84
N PRO A 49 13.83 37.97 -22.85
CA PRO A 49 12.94 37.75 -21.72
C PRO A 49 13.83 37.39 -20.52
N ASN A 50 13.57 38.04 -19.38
CA ASN A 50 14.15 37.64 -18.10
C ASN A 50 13.73 36.20 -17.81
N ASN A 51 14.59 35.24 -18.18
CA ASN A 51 14.52 33.88 -17.67
C ASN A 51 14.92 33.93 -16.19
N ALA A 52 13.95 34.24 -15.32
CA ALA A 52 14.07 33.91 -13.92
C ALA A 52 14.30 32.39 -13.86
N ALA A 53 15.50 31.99 -13.43
CA ALA A 53 15.80 30.59 -13.19
C ALA A 53 14.73 30.02 -12.24
N PRO A 54 14.20 28.81 -12.47
CA PRO A 54 13.25 28.20 -11.55
C PRO A 54 13.90 28.17 -10.17
N SER A 55 13.29 28.87 -9.20
CA SER A 55 13.73 28.87 -7.82
C SER A 55 13.67 27.44 -7.31
N THR A 56 14.80 26.88 -6.88
CA THR A 56 14.83 25.56 -6.24
C THR A 56 13.87 25.55 -5.05
N PRO A 57 12.97 24.57 -4.96
CA PRO A 57 11.96 24.53 -3.90
C PRO A 57 12.64 24.48 -2.53
N LYS A 58 12.24 25.36 -1.62
CA LYS A 58 12.84 25.49 -0.30
C LYS A 58 12.33 24.36 0.59
N ARG A 59 13.09 23.27 0.69
CA ARG A 59 12.74 22.09 1.51
C ARG A 59 13.34 22.19 2.91
N LYS A 60 12.55 21.85 3.94
CA LYS A 60 13.01 21.82 5.33
C LYS A 60 13.67 20.46 5.64
N PRO A 61 14.88 20.40 6.20
CA PRO A 61 15.42 19.15 6.71
C PRO A 61 14.59 18.70 7.92
N LEU A 62 14.36 17.39 8.04
CA LEU A 62 13.64 16.83 9.19
C LEU A 62 14.35 17.16 10.52
N THR A 63 13.58 17.42 11.57
CA THR A 63 14.12 17.45 12.93
C THR A 63 14.40 16.02 13.43
N LYS A 64 15.02 15.89 14.60
CA LYS A 64 15.25 14.56 15.20
C LYS A 64 13.93 13.89 15.56
N GLU A 65 13.02 14.65 16.15
CA GLU A 65 11.70 14.21 16.61
C GLU A 65 10.86 13.71 15.43
N GLN A 66 10.90 14.43 14.30
CA GLN A 66 10.19 14.03 13.08
C GLN A 66 10.76 12.76 12.46
N ARG A 67 12.10 12.61 12.44
CA ARG A 67 12.75 11.38 11.97
C ARG A 67 12.41 10.19 12.88
N ASP A 68 12.42 10.40 14.19
CA ASP A 68 12.11 9.36 15.17
C ASP A 68 10.65 8.93 15.03
N PHE A 69 9.73 9.88 14.88
CA PHE A 69 8.31 9.62 14.58
C PHE A 69 8.14 8.79 13.30
N LEU A 70 8.71 9.24 12.17
CA LEU A 70 8.60 8.52 10.89
C LEU A 70 9.18 7.11 10.96
N SER A 71 10.33 6.96 11.64
CA SER A 71 10.95 5.65 11.83
C SER A 71 10.09 4.71 12.67
N SER A 72 9.46 5.24 13.73
CA SER A 72 8.53 4.50 14.57
C SER A 72 7.28 4.10 13.77
N ALA A 73 6.65 5.05 13.09
CA ALA A 73 5.44 4.85 12.28
C ALA A 73 5.66 3.76 11.20
N LEU A 74 6.74 3.85 10.42
CA LEU A 74 7.03 2.86 9.38
C LEU A 74 7.32 1.46 9.96
N ARG A 75 7.95 1.38 11.13
CA ARG A 75 8.21 0.10 11.81
C ARG A 75 6.92 -0.54 12.29
N VAL A 76 6.03 0.23 12.90
CA VAL A 76 4.75 -0.26 13.40
C VAL A 76 3.86 -0.68 12.24
N ASN A 77 3.77 0.12 11.15
CA ASN A 77 2.99 -0.27 9.96
C ASN A 77 3.49 -1.60 9.40
N GLN A 78 4.80 -1.74 9.18
CA GLN A 78 5.36 -3.01 8.71
C GLN A 78 5.03 -4.20 9.61
N THR A 79 5.02 -3.98 10.93
CA THR A 79 4.66 -5.02 11.92
C THR A 79 3.16 -5.34 11.90
N GLY A 80 2.30 -4.32 11.72
CA GLY A 80 0.86 -4.46 11.56
C GLY A 80 0.51 -5.29 10.34
N GLU A 81 1.01 -4.91 9.16
CA GLU A 81 0.76 -5.64 7.90
C GLU A 81 1.26 -7.09 7.96
N LEU A 82 2.38 -7.32 8.65
CA LEU A 82 2.89 -8.67 8.89
C LEU A 82 1.89 -9.48 9.72
N ALA A 83 1.42 -8.91 10.83
CA ALA A 83 0.48 -9.57 11.72
C ALA A 83 -0.85 -9.88 11.01
N ALA A 84 -1.42 -8.90 10.30
CA ALA A 84 -2.64 -9.07 9.52
C ALA A 84 -2.47 -10.17 8.45
N THR A 85 -1.42 -10.10 7.63
CA THR A 85 -1.09 -11.15 6.65
C THR A 85 -1.04 -12.55 7.28
N LEU A 86 -0.41 -12.70 8.45
CA LEU A 86 -0.30 -13.98 9.15
C LEU A 86 -1.63 -14.44 9.75
N ILE A 87 -2.45 -13.52 10.26
CA ILE A 87 -3.81 -13.81 10.75
C ILE A 87 -4.65 -14.35 9.61
N TYR A 88 -4.72 -13.67 8.46
CA TYR A 88 -5.48 -14.15 7.30
C TYR A 88 -4.95 -15.49 6.78
N THR A 89 -3.63 -15.67 6.74
CA THR A 89 -3.01 -16.95 6.37
C THR A 89 -3.47 -18.08 7.28
N ALA A 90 -3.53 -17.84 8.59
CA ALA A 90 -3.92 -18.81 9.59
C ALA A 90 -5.43 -19.07 9.63
N GLN A 91 -6.25 -18.04 9.42
CA GLN A 91 -7.71 -18.17 9.40
C GLN A 91 -8.22 -18.86 8.13
N THR A 92 -7.56 -18.65 6.99
CA THR A 92 -8.08 -19.10 5.68
C THR A 92 -8.38 -20.60 5.62
N PRO A 93 -7.45 -21.53 5.95
CA PRO A 93 -7.71 -22.96 5.79
C PRO A 93 -8.94 -23.48 6.54
N PRO A 94 -9.11 -23.27 7.87
CA PRO A 94 -10.30 -23.72 8.58
C PRO A 94 -11.59 -23.03 8.08
N LEU A 95 -11.54 -21.73 7.77
CA LEU A 95 -12.72 -21.01 7.31
C LEU A 95 -13.19 -21.49 5.93
N VAL A 96 -12.30 -21.63 4.94
CA VAL A 96 -12.72 -22.05 3.59
C VAL A 96 -13.09 -23.53 3.54
N ASN A 97 -12.62 -24.34 4.49
CA ASN A 97 -13.04 -25.74 4.62
C ASN A 97 -14.47 -25.83 5.18
N ALA A 98 -14.80 -25.03 6.20
CA ALA A 98 -16.15 -25.00 6.79
C ALA A 98 -17.16 -24.21 5.94
N HIS A 99 -16.69 -23.14 5.28
CA HIS A 99 -17.49 -22.20 4.50
C HIS A 99 -16.84 -21.93 3.13
N PRO A 100 -16.96 -22.85 2.15
CA PRO A 100 -16.26 -22.74 0.87
C PRO A 100 -16.56 -21.48 0.06
N HIS A 101 -17.73 -20.86 0.27
CA HIS A 101 -18.13 -19.61 -0.38
C HIS A 101 -17.29 -18.39 0.06
N LEU A 102 -16.59 -18.46 1.20
CA LEU A 102 -15.70 -17.40 1.69
C LEU A 102 -14.34 -17.39 0.98
N ARG A 103 -14.02 -18.40 0.17
CA ARG A 103 -12.71 -18.51 -0.50
C ARG A 103 -12.33 -17.26 -1.31
N PRO A 104 -13.22 -16.65 -2.12
CA PRO A 104 -12.88 -15.43 -2.84
C PRO A 104 -12.60 -14.25 -1.90
N LEU A 105 -13.40 -14.10 -0.84
CA LEU A 105 -13.22 -13.04 0.15
C LEU A 105 -11.87 -13.17 0.88
N MET A 106 -11.59 -14.35 1.44
CA MET A 106 -10.33 -14.59 2.17
C MET A 106 -9.10 -14.40 1.26
N ALA A 107 -9.20 -14.78 -0.01
CA ALA A 107 -8.13 -14.55 -0.99
C ALA A 107 -7.94 -13.06 -1.27
N HIS A 108 -9.03 -12.31 -1.46
CA HIS A 108 -9.01 -10.87 -1.72
C HIS A 108 -8.32 -10.10 -0.60
N MET A 109 -8.76 -10.31 0.65
CA MET A 109 -8.19 -9.65 1.83
C MET A 109 -6.70 -9.99 1.98
N TYR A 110 -6.34 -11.28 1.87
CA TYR A 110 -4.94 -11.69 1.93
C TYR A 110 -4.07 -11.05 0.84
N GLU A 111 -4.58 -10.89 -0.38
CA GLU A 111 -3.82 -10.30 -1.49
C GLU A 111 -3.54 -8.81 -1.26
N GLN A 112 -4.49 -8.06 -0.69
CA GLN A 112 -4.32 -6.66 -0.28
C GLN A 112 -3.25 -6.55 0.82
N GLU A 113 -3.39 -7.33 1.89
CA GLU A 113 -2.45 -7.38 3.02
C GLU A 113 -1.02 -7.72 2.60
N ALA A 114 -0.86 -8.74 1.75
CA ALA A 114 0.43 -9.09 1.20
C ALA A 114 1.01 -7.94 0.37
N GLY A 115 0.16 -7.15 -0.30
CA GLY A 115 0.53 -5.91 -0.99
C GLY A 115 0.97 -4.79 -0.06
N HIS A 116 0.26 -4.59 1.06
CA HIS A 116 0.62 -3.61 2.08
C HIS A 116 1.96 -3.97 2.71
N LEU A 117 2.14 -5.24 3.10
CA LEU A 117 3.39 -5.75 3.67
C LEU A 117 4.57 -5.57 2.69
N ARG A 118 4.39 -5.86 1.40
CA ARG A 118 5.42 -5.58 0.37
C ARG A 118 5.77 -4.09 0.32
N THR A 119 4.76 -3.23 0.39
CA THR A 119 4.93 -1.76 0.37
C THR A 119 5.76 -1.31 1.57
N PHE A 120 5.41 -1.73 2.79
CA PHE A 120 6.14 -1.32 3.97
C PHE A 120 7.53 -1.95 4.08
N ASN A 121 7.71 -3.21 3.64
CA ASN A 121 9.05 -3.80 3.52
C ASN A 121 9.96 -2.97 2.61
N SER A 122 9.43 -2.45 1.49
CA SER A 122 10.15 -1.54 0.61
C SER A 122 10.48 -0.21 1.30
N LEU A 123 9.49 0.40 1.98
CA LEU A 123 9.68 1.67 2.69
C LEU A 123 10.71 1.57 3.83
N ILE A 124 10.62 0.55 4.70
CA ILE A 124 11.59 0.39 5.79
C ILE A 124 13.00 0.15 5.25
N THR A 125 13.13 -0.58 4.13
CA THR A 125 14.42 -0.82 3.47
C THR A 125 14.98 0.46 2.87
N LYS A 126 14.16 1.19 2.11
CA LYS A 126 14.52 2.46 1.46
C LYS A 126 15.01 3.48 2.47
N HIS A 127 14.32 3.59 3.60
CA HIS A 127 14.60 4.59 4.63
C HIS A 127 15.52 4.06 5.76
N ARG A 128 16.04 2.83 5.62
CA ARG A 128 16.91 2.16 6.62
C ARG A 128 16.30 2.13 8.02
N VAL A 129 14.98 2.00 8.09
CA VAL A 129 14.25 1.79 9.33
C VAL A 129 14.43 0.34 9.75
N ARG A 130 14.86 0.12 11.00
CA ARG A 130 14.96 -1.23 11.56
C ARG A 130 13.56 -1.77 11.84
N PRO A 131 13.22 -3.01 11.41
CA PRO A 131 12.05 -3.73 11.91
C PRO A 131 12.07 -3.85 13.43
N THR A 132 10.91 -4.14 14.03
CA THR A 132 10.86 -4.34 15.48
C THR A 132 11.64 -5.57 15.92
N ALA A 133 12.38 -5.45 17.02
CA ALA A 133 13.07 -6.58 17.64
C ALA A 133 12.10 -7.71 18.07
N LEU A 134 10.82 -7.39 18.26
CA LEU A 134 9.78 -8.33 18.64
C LEU A 134 9.15 -9.07 17.45
N TYR A 135 9.69 -8.92 16.24
CA TYR A 135 9.18 -9.56 15.02
C TYR A 135 8.87 -11.06 15.19
N PRO A 136 9.75 -11.90 15.79
CA PRO A 136 9.45 -13.32 15.96
C PRO A 136 8.28 -13.57 16.91
N LEU A 137 8.18 -12.78 17.98
CA LEU A 137 7.09 -12.88 18.95
C LEU A 137 5.74 -12.55 18.29
N TRP A 138 5.68 -11.44 17.55
CA TRP A 138 4.46 -11.02 16.85
C TRP A 138 4.05 -11.98 15.77
N SER A 139 5.01 -12.59 15.06
CA SER A 139 4.72 -13.60 14.05
C SER A 139 4.01 -14.82 14.65
N VAL A 140 4.49 -15.30 15.80
CA VAL A 140 3.87 -16.42 16.53
C VAL A 140 2.51 -16.02 17.09
N ALA A 141 2.40 -14.86 17.72
CA ALA A 141 1.16 -14.37 18.31
C ALA A 141 0.05 -14.18 17.27
N ALA A 142 0.36 -13.54 16.14
CA ALA A 142 -0.58 -13.33 15.03
C ALA A 142 -1.08 -14.65 14.44
N THR A 143 -0.16 -15.59 14.18
CA THR A 143 -0.49 -16.91 13.64
C THR A 143 -1.39 -17.69 14.62
N ALA A 144 -1.06 -17.67 15.92
CA ALA A 144 -1.85 -18.33 16.96
C ALA A 144 -3.24 -17.71 17.11
N LEU A 145 -3.34 -16.38 17.02
CA LEU A 145 -4.61 -15.66 17.05
C LEU A 145 -5.50 -16.03 15.86
N GLY A 146 -4.95 -16.07 14.64
CA GLY A 146 -5.70 -16.47 13.46
C GLY A 146 -6.21 -17.91 13.52
N TRP A 147 -5.36 -18.87 13.91
CA TRP A 147 -5.79 -20.26 14.08
C TRP A 147 -6.84 -20.43 15.18
N SER A 148 -6.62 -19.84 16.34
CA SER A 148 -7.55 -20.00 17.47
C SER A 148 -8.93 -19.43 17.15
N THR A 149 -8.99 -18.24 16.56
CA THR A 149 -10.27 -17.58 16.23
C THR A 149 -11.02 -18.31 15.12
N ALA A 150 -10.32 -18.81 14.10
CA ALA A 150 -10.98 -19.59 13.05
C ALA A 150 -11.46 -20.97 13.50
N LEU A 151 -10.77 -21.61 14.46
CA LEU A 151 -11.25 -22.84 15.08
C LEU A 151 -12.49 -22.61 15.96
N MET A 152 -12.66 -21.39 16.49
CA MET A 152 -13.87 -21.00 17.24
C MET A 152 -15.07 -20.73 16.32
N GLY A 153 -14.86 -20.59 15.02
CA GLY A 153 -15.90 -20.40 14.02
C GLY A 153 -15.74 -19.11 13.19
N ARG A 154 -16.59 -18.97 12.18
CA ARG A 154 -16.58 -17.83 11.25
C ARG A 154 -16.78 -16.51 11.97
N GLU A 155 -17.77 -16.44 12.86
CA GLU A 155 -18.15 -15.22 13.57
C GLU A 155 -16.99 -14.74 14.47
N ALA A 156 -16.29 -15.66 15.15
CA ALA A 156 -15.13 -15.33 15.97
C ALA A 156 -13.92 -14.88 15.13
N ALA A 157 -13.69 -15.50 13.97
CA ALA A 157 -12.65 -15.07 13.04
C ALA A 157 -12.92 -13.67 12.49
N MET A 158 -14.16 -13.40 12.06
CA MET A 158 -14.55 -12.07 11.57
C MET A 158 -14.52 -11.03 12.70
N ALA A 159 -14.90 -11.37 13.93
CA ALA A 159 -14.74 -10.48 15.08
C ALA A 159 -13.26 -10.16 15.37
N CYS A 160 -12.36 -11.13 15.17
CA CYS A 160 -10.92 -10.90 15.26
C CYS A 160 -10.45 -9.93 14.18
N THR A 161 -10.84 -10.15 12.93
CA THR A 161 -10.56 -9.23 11.81
C THR A 161 -11.04 -7.82 12.14
N GLU A 162 -12.32 -7.65 12.46
CA GLU A 162 -12.89 -6.34 12.80
C GLU A 162 -12.08 -5.63 13.90
N ALA A 163 -11.72 -6.35 14.96
CA ALA A 163 -10.94 -5.82 16.07
C ALA A 163 -9.53 -5.38 15.67
N VAL A 164 -8.85 -6.16 14.83
CA VAL A 164 -7.50 -5.86 14.34
C VAL A 164 -7.54 -4.66 13.39
N GLU A 165 -8.42 -4.67 12.40
CA GLU A 165 -8.50 -3.60 11.40
C GLU A 165 -8.98 -2.28 12.00
N THR A 166 -9.80 -2.32 13.04
CA THR A 166 -10.14 -1.11 13.80
C THR A 166 -8.89 -0.43 14.36
N GLU A 167 -7.98 -1.19 14.97
CA GLU A 167 -6.78 -0.62 15.60
C GLU A 167 -5.73 -0.22 14.56
N ILE A 168 -5.61 -0.97 13.47
CA ILE A 168 -4.73 -0.61 12.34
C ILE A 168 -5.25 0.67 11.66
N GLY A 169 -6.54 0.77 11.35
CA GLY A 169 -7.16 1.95 10.76
C GLY A 169 -7.06 3.19 11.67
N GLU A 170 -7.25 3.04 12.98
CA GLU A 170 -7.04 4.13 13.95
C GLU A 170 -5.57 4.58 13.97
N HIS A 171 -4.62 3.64 13.90
CA HIS A 171 -3.19 3.94 13.83
C HIS A 171 -2.85 4.76 12.57
N TYR A 172 -3.35 4.36 11.40
CA TYR A 172 -3.18 5.11 10.16
C TYR A 172 -3.77 6.52 10.23
N ASN A 173 -5.00 6.66 10.75
CA ASN A 173 -5.63 7.96 10.90
C ASN A 173 -4.81 8.91 11.78
N ASN A 174 -4.30 8.42 12.91
CA ASN A 174 -3.43 9.19 13.79
C ASN A 174 -2.13 9.60 13.09
N GLN A 175 -1.48 8.69 12.35
CA GLN A 175 -0.27 9.01 11.59
C GLN A 175 -0.51 10.08 10.52
N ILE A 176 -1.56 9.91 9.71
CA ILE A 176 -1.91 10.85 8.64
C ILE A 176 -2.18 12.23 9.23
N ARG A 177 -2.90 12.32 10.35
CA ARG A 177 -3.14 13.60 11.05
C ARG A 177 -1.83 14.26 11.45
N THR A 178 -0.94 13.54 12.13
CA THR A 178 0.37 14.10 12.55
C THR A 178 1.22 14.55 11.36
N LEU A 179 1.21 13.82 10.24
CA LEU A 179 1.93 14.22 9.03
C LEU A 179 1.34 15.50 8.41
N LEU A 180 0.01 15.63 8.37
CA LEU A 180 -0.65 16.83 7.85
C LEU A 180 -0.36 18.05 8.72
N GLU A 181 -0.45 17.92 10.04
CA GLU A 181 -0.09 18.98 10.99
C GLU A 181 1.38 19.43 10.79
N MET A 182 2.28 18.47 10.58
CA MET A 182 3.68 18.76 10.29
C MET A 182 3.86 19.51 8.96
N PHE A 183 3.10 19.17 7.93
CA PHE A 183 3.16 19.82 6.62
C PHE A 183 2.58 21.23 6.65
N GLU A 184 1.45 21.43 7.33
CA GLU A 184 0.86 22.76 7.53
C GLU A 184 1.84 23.70 8.23
N GLN A 185 2.58 23.22 9.23
CA GLN A 185 3.62 24.00 9.90
C GLN A 185 4.76 24.38 8.94
N TRP A 186 5.22 23.46 8.09
CA TRP A 186 6.26 23.74 7.11
C TRP A 186 5.82 24.77 6.08
N GLU A 187 4.59 24.63 5.56
CA GLU A 187 4.01 25.56 4.60
C GLU A 187 3.82 26.96 5.21
N ALA A 188 3.39 27.05 6.47
CA ALA A 188 3.28 28.31 7.22
C ALA A 188 4.65 29.00 7.42
N GLU A 189 5.73 28.23 7.54
CA GLU A 189 7.10 28.73 7.59
C GLU A 189 7.70 29.06 6.20
N GLY A 190 6.93 28.84 5.13
CA GLY A 190 7.34 29.10 3.74
C GLY A 190 8.23 28.01 3.14
N TYR A 191 8.15 26.78 3.64
CA TYR A 191 8.78 25.61 3.04
C TYR A 191 7.79 24.81 2.20
N GLU A 192 8.31 24.12 1.19
CA GLU A 192 7.51 23.21 0.38
C GLU A 192 7.60 21.77 0.90
N VAL A 193 6.46 21.07 0.88
CA VAL A 193 6.38 19.62 1.13
C VAL A 193 6.87 18.88 -0.10
N GLY A 194 7.96 18.13 0.03
CA GLY A 194 8.53 17.34 -1.05
C GLY A 194 7.61 16.19 -1.51
N ASP A 195 7.77 15.77 -2.77
CA ASP A 195 6.90 14.77 -3.41
C ASP A 195 6.86 13.43 -2.66
N GLU A 196 7.98 13.00 -2.09
CA GLU A 196 8.07 11.76 -1.30
C GLU A 196 7.12 11.75 -0.10
N PHE A 197 6.89 12.91 0.53
CA PHE A 197 5.94 13.03 1.63
C PHE A 197 4.49 12.98 1.16
N ARG A 198 4.21 13.55 -0.02
CA ARG A 198 2.89 13.49 -0.65
C ARG A 198 2.57 12.06 -1.09
N ASP A 199 3.53 11.36 -1.66
CA ASP A 199 3.43 9.95 -2.02
C ASP A 199 3.21 9.06 -0.80
N LEU A 200 3.93 9.34 0.31
CA LEU A 200 3.74 8.63 1.57
C LEU A 200 2.31 8.81 2.09
N ILE A 201 1.80 10.05 2.19
CA ILE A 201 0.40 10.28 2.61
C ILE A 201 -0.59 9.59 1.67
N GLY A 202 -0.36 9.66 0.36
CA GLY A 202 -1.21 8.97 -0.62
C GLY A 202 -1.25 7.46 -0.38
N THR A 203 -0.08 6.87 -0.09
CA THR A 203 0.06 5.45 0.25
C THR A 203 -0.68 5.12 1.55
N LEU A 204 -0.48 5.90 2.62
CA LEU A 204 -1.12 5.66 3.92
C LEU A 204 -2.65 5.80 3.83
N ARG A 205 -3.16 6.77 3.07
CA ARG A 205 -4.61 6.95 2.86
C ARG A 205 -5.22 5.76 2.12
N ARG A 206 -4.58 5.32 1.02
CA ARG A 206 -5.04 4.17 0.26
C ARG A 206 -5.11 2.92 1.14
N ILE A 207 -4.03 2.61 1.85
CA ILE A 207 -3.97 1.42 2.73
C ILE A 207 -5.03 1.52 3.83
N ARG A 208 -5.15 2.66 4.51
CA ARG A 208 -6.21 2.89 5.50
C ARG A 208 -7.61 2.62 4.94
N ASP A 209 -7.90 3.11 3.73
CA ASP A 209 -9.21 2.94 3.12
C ASP A 209 -9.47 1.46 2.77
N GLU A 210 -8.44 0.73 2.36
CA GLU A 210 -8.48 -0.73 2.17
C GLU A 210 -8.69 -1.48 3.51
N GLU A 211 -8.09 -1.05 4.62
CA GLU A 211 -8.35 -1.66 5.95
C GLU A 211 -9.77 -1.42 6.46
N LEU A 212 -10.34 -0.26 6.15
CA LEU A 212 -11.75 0.00 6.46
C LEU A 212 -12.68 -0.90 5.64
N GLU A 213 -12.32 -1.20 4.40
CA GLU A 213 -13.02 -2.19 3.59
C GLU A 213 -12.95 -3.59 4.22
N HIS A 214 -11.77 -4.01 4.73
CA HIS A 214 -11.62 -5.28 5.45
C HIS A 214 -12.51 -5.35 6.70
N LEU A 215 -12.60 -4.25 7.46
CA LEU A 215 -13.48 -4.13 8.62
C LEU A 215 -14.95 -4.28 8.21
N ASP A 216 -15.38 -3.59 7.15
CA ASP A 216 -16.76 -3.68 6.65
C ASP A 216 -17.10 -5.11 6.21
N HIS A 217 -16.21 -5.77 5.47
CA HIS A 217 -16.37 -7.19 5.11
C HIS A 217 -16.55 -8.08 6.34
N ALA A 218 -15.77 -7.85 7.40
CA ALA A 218 -15.91 -8.63 8.63
C ALA A 218 -17.28 -8.45 9.29
N VAL A 219 -17.79 -7.21 9.34
CA VAL A 219 -19.12 -6.91 9.87
C VAL A 219 -20.22 -7.56 9.02
N GLU A 220 -20.11 -7.48 7.69
CA GLU A 220 -21.03 -8.12 6.75
C GLU A 220 -21.05 -9.65 6.87
N HIS A 221 -19.96 -10.25 7.34
CA HIS A 221 -19.81 -11.70 7.53
C HIS A 221 -19.98 -12.14 9.00
N ASP A 222 -20.88 -11.45 9.71
CA ASP A 222 -21.38 -11.81 11.04
C ASP A 222 -20.37 -11.67 12.21
N ALA A 223 -19.38 -10.78 12.11
CA ALA A 223 -18.47 -10.48 13.22
C ALA A 223 -19.22 -10.19 14.54
N LYS A 224 -20.31 -9.43 14.48
CA LYS A 224 -21.11 -9.02 15.66
C LYS A 224 -21.83 -10.19 16.34
N GLU A 225 -21.97 -11.32 15.67
CA GLU A 225 -22.64 -12.51 16.21
C GLU A 225 -21.70 -13.41 17.03
N ALA A 226 -20.41 -13.08 17.12
CA ALA A 226 -19.48 -13.80 17.99
C ALA A 226 -19.97 -13.77 19.45
N ARG A 227 -19.79 -14.88 20.18
CA ARG A 227 -20.27 -14.98 21.57
C ARG A 227 -19.15 -15.39 22.53
N PRO A 228 -18.78 -14.54 23.51
CA PRO A 228 -19.15 -13.13 23.69
C PRO A 228 -18.32 -12.16 22.82
N TYR A 229 -18.97 -11.47 21.87
CA TYR A 229 -18.35 -10.50 20.95
C TYR A 229 -17.53 -9.43 21.66
N TRP A 230 -18.15 -8.72 22.60
CA TRP A 230 -17.54 -7.58 23.29
C TRP A 230 -16.24 -7.97 24.00
N LEU A 231 -16.19 -9.17 24.57
CA LEU A 231 -15.03 -9.64 25.34
C LEU A 231 -13.90 -10.04 24.38
N LEU A 232 -14.23 -10.79 23.33
CA LEU A 232 -13.26 -11.21 22.31
C LEU A 232 -12.60 -9.99 21.66
N THR A 233 -13.40 -9.05 21.16
CA THR A 233 -12.87 -7.85 20.50
C THR A 233 -12.12 -6.96 21.49
N SER A 234 -12.58 -6.80 22.73
CA SER A 234 -11.86 -5.99 23.74
C SER A 234 -10.47 -6.54 24.05
N ILE A 235 -10.32 -7.86 24.20
CA ILE A 235 -9.03 -8.50 24.46
C ILE A 235 -8.10 -8.32 23.26
N ILE A 236 -8.60 -8.58 22.05
CA ILE A 236 -7.80 -8.47 20.82
C ILE A 236 -7.34 -7.03 20.62
N ARG A 237 -8.25 -6.05 20.72
CA ARG A 237 -7.93 -4.63 20.62
C ARG A 237 -6.90 -4.19 21.67
N ALA A 238 -7.03 -4.66 22.91
CA ALA A 238 -6.03 -4.39 23.95
C ALA A 238 -4.65 -4.98 23.60
N GLY A 239 -4.63 -6.20 23.05
CA GLY A 239 -3.41 -6.82 22.52
C GLY A 239 -2.77 -6.01 21.40
N CYS A 240 -3.57 -5.56 20.41
CA CYS A 240 -3.10 -4.71 19.31
C CYS A 240 -2.49 -3.40 19.83
N ARG A 241 -3.14 -2.69 20.76
CA ARG A 241 -2.57 -1.48 21.37
C ARG A 241 -1.26 -1.75 22.08
N GLY A 242 -1.15 -2.88 22.79
CA GLY A 242 0.10 -3.31 23.42
C GLY A 242 1.21 -3.57 22.39
N ALA A 243 0.89 -4.25 21.29
CA ALA A 243 1.82 -4.54 20.21
C ALA A 243 2.29 -3.26 19.49
N ILE A 244 1.38 -2.31 19.24
CA ILE A 244 1.70 -0.99 18.68
C ILE A 244 2.66 -0.27 19.64
N TRP A 245 2.27 -0.09 20.90
CA TRP A 245 3.05 0.66 21.90
C TRP A 245 4.47 0.08 22.08
N THR A 246 4.61 -1.23 22.10
CA THR A 246 5.92 -1.88 22.23
C THR A 246 6.74 -1.71 20.94
N SER A 247 6.15 -1.93 19.76
CA SER A 247 6.84 -1.86 18.47
C SER A 247 7.28 -0.44 18.08
N GLU A 248 6.63 0.59 18.62
CA GLU A 248 7.13 1.97 18.50
C GLU A 248 8.55 2.15 19.10
N ARG A 249 8.87 1.37 20.14
CA ARG A 249 10.05 1.56 20.99
C ARG A 249 11.23 0.65 20.63
N VAL A 250 10.97 -0.54 20.08
CA VAL A 250 11.98 -1.58 19.86
C VAL A 250 11.91 -2.21 18.48
#